data_AF-A0A444JFU3-F1
#
_entry.id   AF-A0A444JFU3-F1
#
_cell.length_a   1.000
_cell.length_b   1.000
_cell.length_c   1.000
_cell.angle_alpha   90.00
_cell.angle_beta   90.00
_cell.angle_gamma   90.00
#
_symmetry.space_group_name_H-M   'P 1'
#
loop_
_entity.id
_entity.type
_entity.pdbx_description
1 polymer ?
#
loop_
_entity_poly.entity_id
_entity_poly.type
_entity_poly.pdbx_seq_one_letter_code
_entity_poly.pdbx_strand_id
1 'polypeptide(L)'
;KLLLSGMQGGLKPWRAAIDTTAFADRPGIAVLWARKKIKILMDSFASGADSKQVEQKVTELALTNHLVSRYTSLVAVEEKISRPDDSDGSNDPDDPNTSLRKQKVKTNLPAGWVHNKVFVGGADTATSASLFLCIGLFLLSLSAFLFWMQWRRQ
;
A
#
# COMPACT_ATOMS: atom_id res chain seq x y z
N LYS A 1 27.59 15.50 -38.26
CA LYS A 1 27.13 16.03 -39.58
C LYS A 1 26.41 14.92 -40.32
N LEU A 2 25.13 15.11 -40.63
CA LEU A 2 24.33 14.16 -41.40
C LEU A 2 24.41 14.56 -42.88
N LEU A 3 24.76 13.64 -43.77
CA LEU A 3 24.81 13.89 -45.22
C LEU A 3 23.57 13.28 -45.88
N LEU A 4 22.74 14.14 -46.46
CA LEU A 4 21.61 13.74 -47.28
C LEU A 4 22.04 13.80 -48.75
N SER A 5 21.68 12.78 -49.53
CA SER A 5 21.83 12.80 -50.98
C SER A 5 20.58 12.25 -51.64
N GLY A 6 20.28 12.74 -52.83
CA GLY A 6 19.20 12.23 -53.67
C GLY A 6 19.25 12.81 -55.07
N MET A 7 18.18 12.59 -55.84
CA MET A 7 18.01 13.19 -57.16
C MET A 7 16.89 14.23 -57.10
N GLN A 8 17.20 15.48 -57.41
CA GLN A 8 16.21 16.55 -57.51
C GLN A 8 15.58 16.49 -58.91
N GLY A 9 14.27 16.26 -58.97
CA GLY A 9 13.53 16.10 -60.23
C GLY A 9 14.00 14.93 -61.10
N GLY A 10 14.65 13.91 -60.51
CA GLY A 10 15.15 12.73 -61.23
C GLY A 10 16.34 12.97 -62.17
N LEU A 11 16.84 14.19 -62.30
CA LEU A 11 17.85 14.55 -63.31
C LEU A 11 19.14 15.13 -62.72
N LYS A 12 19.07 15.81 -61.57
CA LYS A 12 20.25 16.44 -60.94
C LYS A 12 20.54 15.82 -59.58
N PRO A 13 21.73 15.22 -59.37
CA PRO A 13 22.11 14.74 -58.05
C PRO A 13 22.29 15.96 -57.12
N TRP A 14 21.65 15.92 -55.97
CA TRP A 14 21.79 16.95 -54.95
C TRP A 14 22.32 16.33 -53.66
N ARG A 15 23.07 17.13 -52.88
CA ARG A 15 23.57 16.76 -51.56
C ARG A 15 23.37 17.92 -50.61
N ALA A 16 22.99 17.63 -49.37
CA ALA A 16 22.99 18.60 -48.29
C ALA A 16 23.66 18.02 -47.05
N ALA A 17 24.53 18.82 -46.44
CA ALA A 17 25.09 18.54 -45.14
C ALA A 17 24.25 19.27 -44.09
N ILE A 18 23.65 18.50 -43.18
CA ILE A 18 22.99 19.07 -42.01
C ILE A 18 23.96 18.99 -40.86
N ASP A 19 24.24 20.15 -40.27
CA ASP A 19 25.03 20.21 -39.06
C ASP A 19 24.19 19.68 -37.88
N THR A 20 24.67 18.61 -37.27
CA THR A 20 23.98 17.92 -36.17
C THR A 20 24.36 18.50 -34.81
N THR A 21 25.34 19.41 -34.76
CA THR A 21 25.84 20.02 -33.53
C THR A 21 24.92 21.10 -32.97
N ALA A 22 24.05 21.69 -33.82
CA ALA A 22 23.11 22.75 -33.45
C ALA A 22 21.68 22.25 -33.17
N PHE A 23 21.46 20.93 -33.07
CA PHE A 23 20.15 20.41 -32.72
C PHE A 23 19.89 20.63 -31.23
N ALA A 24 19.12 21.68 -30.93
CA ALA A 24 18.50 21.82 -29.63
C ALA A 24 17.45 20.72 -29.45
N ASP A 25 17.44 20.07 -28.28
CA ASP A 25 16.40 19.11 -27.95
C ASP A 25 15.05 19.82 -27.90
N ARG A 26 14.11 19.37 -28.72
CA ARG A 26 12.78 19.95 -28.89
C ARG A 26 11.76 18.85 -28.63
N PRO A 27 11.33 18.63 -27.38
CA PRO A 27 10.49 17.50 -27.01
C PRO A 27 9.17 17.44 -27.81
N GLY A 28 8.64 18.60 -28.23
CA GLY A 28 7.43 18.66 -29.06
C GLY A 28 7.58 18.04 -30.47
N ILE A 29 8.77 18.04 -31.07
CA ILE A 29 8.98 17.47 -32.42
C ILE A 29 8.90 15.94 -32.37
N ALA A 30 9.46 15.31 -31.34
CA ALA A 30 9.39 13.87 -31.13
C ALA A 30 7.93 13.41 -30.98
N VAL A 31 7.14 14.14 -30.17
CA VAL A 31 5.70 13.90 -29.98
C VAL A 31 4.92 14.02 -31.29
N LEU A 32 5.16 15.06 -32.09
CA LEU A 32 4.49 15.25 -33.38
C LEU A 32 4.81 14.13 -34.37
N TRP A 33 6.08 13.74 -34.46
CA TRP A 33 6.52 12.63 -35.29
C TRP A 33 5.87 11.31 -34.84
N ALA A 34 5.88 11.02 -33.54
CA ALA A 34 5.32 9.81 -32.97
C ALA A 34 3.81 9.70 -33.24
N ARG A 35 3.03 10.77 -33.04
CA ARG A 35 1.60 10.80 -33.39
C ARG A 35 1.37 10.49 -34.87
N LYS A 36 2.15 11.09 -35.76
CA LYS A 36 2.05 10.84 -37.21
C LYS A 36 2.41 9.40 -37.56
N LYS A 37 3.43 8.83 -36.91
CA LYS A 37 3.85 7.45 -37.11
C LYS A 37 2.81 6.45 -36.62
N ILE A 38 2.19 6.69 -35.46
CA ILE A 38 1.05 5.90 -34.97
C ILE A 38 -0.10 5.92 -35.99
N LYS A 39 -0.45 7.10 -36.53
CA LYS A 39 -1.50 7.19 -37.56
C LYS A 39 -1.18 6.32 -38.78
N ILE A 40 0.04 6.39 -39.31
CA ILE A 40 0.46 5.57 -40.46
C ILE A 40 0.38 4.07 -40.15
N LEU A 41 0.77 3.66 -38.93
CA LEU A 41 0.66 2.27 -38.51
C LEU A 41 -0.80 1.81 -38.43
N MET A 42 -1.70 2.66 -37.93
CA MET A 42 -3.13 2.36 -37.92
C MET A 42 -3.72 2.33 -39.34
N ASP A 43 -3.29 3.21 -40.24
CA ASP A 43 -3.77 3.22 -41.62
C ASP A 43 -3.31 1.95 -42.39
N SER A 44 -2.19 1.33 -41.98
CA SER A 44 -1.67 0.10 -42.61
C SER A 44 -2.58 -1.12 -42.47
N PHE A 45 -3.55 -1.08 -41.55
CA PHE A 45 -4.61 -2.09 -41.46
C PHE A 45 -5.41 -2.21 -42.76
N ALA A 46 -5.64 -1.10 -43.48
CA ALA A 46 -6.33 -1.12 -44.76
C ALA A 46 -5.56 -1.86 -45.87
N SER A 47 -4.24 -1.99 -45.72
CA SER A 47 -3.36 -2.72 -46.64
C SER A 47 -3.12 -4.17 -46.24
N GLY A 48 -3.82 -4.68 -45.21
CA GLY A 48 -3.69 -6.06 -44.74
C GLY A 48 -2.51 -6.32 -43.79
N ALA A 49 -2.02 -5.29 -43.10
CA ALA A 49 -0.96 -5.47 -42.10
C ALA A 49 -1.41 -6.40 -40.94
N ASP A 50 -0.45 -7.17 -40.40
CA ASP A 50 -0.68 -8.05 -39.25
C ASP A 50 -1.05 -7.23 -38.00
N SER A 51 -2.23 -7.51 -37.45
CA SER A 51 -2.76 -6.78 -36.30
C SER A 51 -1.89 -6.86 -35.06
N LYS A 52 -1.28 -8.02 -34.79
CA LYS A 52 -0.45 -8.17 -33.58
C LYS A 52 0.81 -7.33 -33.66
N GLN A 53 1.43 -7.29 -34.85
CA GLN A 53 2.62 -6.48 -35.07
C GLN A 53 2.34 -4.98 -35.01
N VAL A 54 1.21 -4.54 -35.57
CA VAL A 54 0.81 -3.13 -35.51
C VAL A 54 0.51 -2.71 -34.07
N GLU A 55 -0.25 -3.52 -33.34
CA GLU A 55 -0.56 -3.28 -31.92
C GLU A 55 0.72 -3.13 -31.09
N GLN A 56 1.65 -4.09 -31.18
CA GLN A 56 2.92 -4.03 -30.45
C GLN A 56 3.70 -2.75 -30.76
N LYS A 57 3.84 -2.41 -32.04
CA LYS A 57 4.57 -1.20 -32.48
C LYS A 57 3.89 0.09 -32.01
N VAL A 58 2.55 0.15 -32.02
CA VAL A 58 1.82 1.32 -31.54
C VAL A 58 1.94 1.46 -30.04
N THR A 59 1.80 0.37 -29.28
CA THR A 59 1.94 0.37 -27.81
C THR A 59 3.34 0.80 -27.39
N GLU A 60 4.39 0.24 -27.98
CA GLU A 60 5.78 0.60 -27.69
C GLU A 60 6.05 2.09 -28.00
N LEU A 61 5.63 2.56 -29.17
CA LEU A 61 5.82 3.94 -29.59
C LEU A 61 5.06 4.93 -28.70
N ALA A 62 3.84 4.56 -28.29
CA ALA A 62 3.01 5.35 -27.41
C ALA A 62 3.62 5.46 -26.01
N LEU A 63 4.05 4.35 -25.42
CA LEU A 63 4.70 4.35 -24.10
C LEU A 63 6.01 5.13 -24.09
N THR A 64 6.86 4.94 -25.10
CA THR A 64 8.16 5.63 -25.21
C THR A 64 8.01 7.15 -25.29
N ASN A 65 6.93 7.65 -25.90
CA ASN A 65 6.69 9.08 -26.10
C ASN A 65 5.61 9.65 -25.16
N HIS A 66 5.20 8.90 -24.13
CA HIS A 66 4.12 9.27 -23.20
C HIS A 66 2.81 9.71 -23.89
N LEU A 67 2.41 8.96 -24.91
CA LEU A 67 1.19 9.21 -25.69
C LEU A 67 0.07 8.23 -25.32
N VAL A 68 -1.14 8.75 -25.33
CA VAL A 68 -2.37 7.95 -25.26
C VAL A 68 -2.74 7.51 -26.67
N SER A 69 -2.97 6.21 -26.87
CA SER A 69 -3.30 5.57 -28.14
C SER A 69 -4.52 4.67 -27.99
N ARG A 70 -4.93 3.98 -29.07
CA ARG A 70 -6.01 2.98 -28.99
C ARG A 70 -5.71 1.85 -27.99
N TYR A 71 -4.42 1.59 -27.74
CA TYR A 71 -3.94 0.47 -26.93
C TYR A 71 -3.36 0.90 -25.58
N THR A 72 -3.40 2.20 -25.24
CA THR A 72 -2.88 2.72 -23.96
C THR A 72 -3.89 3.67 -23.34
N SER A 73 -4.09 3.56 -22.02
CA SER A 73 -4.96 4.42 -21.24
C SER A 73 -4.22 5.00 -20.03
N LEU A 74 -4.65 6.17 -19.56
CA LEU A 74 -4.15 6.75 -18.31
C LEU A 74 -4.99 6.21 -17.16
N VAL A 75 -4.32 5.65 -16.16
CA VAL A 75 -4.96 5.18 -14.93
C VAL A 75 -4.39 5.99 -13.77
N ALA A 76 -5.26 6.76 -13.12
CA ALA A 76 -4.89 7.43 -11.88
C ALA A 76 -5.03 6.43 -10.73
N VAL A 77 -3.91 6.09 -10.09
CA VAL A 77 -3.89 5.26 -8.88
C VAL A 77 -3.72 6.21 -7.69
N GLU A 78 -4.66 6.19 -6.75
CA GLU A 78 -4.55 6.91 -5.50
C GLU A 78 -3.73 6.08 -4.50
N GLU A 79 -2.58 6.59 -4.08
CA GLU A 79 -1.76 6.00 -3.03
C GLU A 79 -2.13 6.61 -1.68
N LYS A 80 -3.34 6.31 -1.18
CA LYS A 80 -3.76 6.78 0.15
C LYS A 80 -3.48 5.72 1.20
N ILE A 81 -2.31 5.82 1.84
CA ILE A 81 -2.01 5.06 3.04
C ILE A 81 -2.65 5.79 4.22
N SER A 82 -3.75 5.26 4.75
CA SER A 82 -4.49 5.88 5.86
C SER A 82 -3.72 5.88 7.20
N ARG A 83 -2.67 5.06 7.30
CA ARG A 83 -1.71 5.02 8.40
C ARG A 83 -0.43 4.29 7.93
N PRO A 84 0.66 5.00 7.59
CA PRO A 84 1.96 4.38 7.43
C PRO A 84 2.39 3.60 8.70
N ASP A 85 3.16 2.52 8.54
CA ASP A 85 3.61 1.70 9.66
C ASP A 85 4.58 2.47 10.57
N ASP A 86 4.45 2.24 11.90
CA ASP A 86 5.20 2.78 13.05
C ASP A 86 6.74 2.54 12.99
N SER A 87 7.41 2.93 11.90
CA SER A 87 8.85 2.71 11.71
C SER A 87 9.72 3.91 12.10
N ASP A 88 9.12 5.09 12.20
CA ASP A 88 9.79 6.28 12.71
C ASP A 88 9.33 6.46 14.15
N GLY A 89 10.22 6.28 15.13
CA GLY A 89 9.96 6.44 16.56
C GLY A 89 9.67 7.90 16.98
N SER A 90 8.90 8.64 16.19
CA SER A 90 8.38 9.97 16.50
C SER A 90 7.44 9.85 17.71
N ASN A 91 7.80 10.51 18.80
CA ASN A 91 6.93 10.67 19.97
C ASN A 91 5.95 11.84 19.78
N ASP A 92 5.54 12.09 18.53
CA ASP A 92 4.70 13.24 18.19
C ASP A 92 3.23 12.85 18.39
N PRO A 93 2.48 13.47 19.32
CA PRO A 93 1.12 13.04 19.67
C PRO A 93 0.11 13.10 18.52
N ASP A 94 0.41 13.87 17.47
CA ASP A 94 -0.44 14.10 16.30
C ASP A 94 0.01 13.30 15.06
N ASP A 95 1.03 12.42 15.18
CA ASP A 95 1.49 11.56 14.09
C ASP A 95 0.57 10.34 13.91
N PRO A 96 -0.06 10.15 12.72
CA PRO A 96 -0.96 9.03 12.46
C PRO A 96 -0.31 7.64 12.58
N ASN A 97 1.03 7.56 12.59
CA ASN A 97 1.86 6.35 12.63
C ASN A 97 2.50 6.10 13.99
N THR A 98 1.93 6.69 15.05
CA THR A 98 2.35 6.38 16.40
C THR A 98 1.48 5.26 16.95
N SER A 99 2.12 4.19 17.44
CA SER A 99 1.49 3.11 18.20
C SER A 99 0.47 3.66 19.21
N LEU A 100 -0.81 3.35 18.99
CA LEU A 100 -1.90 3.90 19.79
C LEU A 100 -1.76 3.46 21.26
N ARG A 101 -1.51 4.43 22.15
CA ARG A 101 -1.49 4.17 23.60
C ARG A 101 -2.93 3.95 24.10
N LYS A 102 -3.23 2.73 24.53
CA LYS A 102 -4.49 2.44 25.25
C LYS A 102 -4.46 3.12 26.63
N GLN A 103 -5.02 4.33 26.72
CA GLN A 103 -5.20 5.02 27.98
C GLN A 103 -6.63 4.81 28.51
N LYS A 104 -6.75 4.41 29.78
CA LYS A 104 -8.04 4.40 30.47
C LYS A 104 -8.44 5.84 30.78
N VAL A 105 -9.44 6.35 30.07
CA VAL A 105 -10.02 7.67 30.32
C VAL A 105 -10.96 7.58 31.53
N LYS A 106 -10.93 8.59 32.40
CA LYS A 106 -11.80 8.68 33.58
C LYS A 106 -13.25 8.85 33.14
N THR A 107 -14.10 7.90 33.51
CA THR A 107 -15.55 7.97 33.22
C THR A 107 -16.19 9.09 34.06
N ASN A 108 -16.91 10.00 33.41
CA ASN A 108 -17.76 10.97 34.10
C ASN A 108 -19.02 10.26 34.59
N LEU A 109 -19.19 10.16 35.91
CA LEU A 109 -20.39 9.59 36.51
C LEU A 109 -21.44 10.68 36.78
N PRO A 110 -22.75 10.38 36.68
CA PRO A 110 -23.81 11.30 37.09
C PRO A 110 -23.66 11.74 38.54
N ALA A 111 -24.22 12.91 38.89
CA ALA A 111 -24.19 13.41 40.25
C ALA A 111 -24.82 12.40 41.23
N GLY A 112 -24.11 12.08 42.31
CA GLY A 112 -24.53 11.11 43.33
C GLY A 112 -24.08 9.66 43.10
N TRP A 113 -23.46 9.35 41.95
CA TRP A 113 -22.92 8.01 41.70
C TRP A 113 -21.51 7.86 42.27
N VAL A 114 -21.31 6.84 43.11
CA VAL A 114 -19.99 6.43 43.60
C VAL A 114 -19.46 5.29 42.72
N HIS A 115 -18.35 5.55 42.00
CA HIS A 115 -17.77 4.61 41.03
C HIS A 115 -17.55 3.20 41.59
N ASN A 116 -17.14 3.12 42.86
CA ASN A 116 -16.89 1.87 43.54
C ASN A 116 -18.14 1.00 43.71
N LYS A 117 -19.36 1.56 43.84
CA LYS A 117 -20.59 0.75 43.98
C LYS A 117 -21.18 0.28 42.65
N VAL A 118 -20.79 0.87 41.53
CA VAL A 118 -21.40 0.60 40.22
C VAL A 118 -20.50 -0.28 39.37
N PHE A 119 -19.18 -0.09 39.45
CA PHE A 119 -18.23 -0.73 38.53
C PHE A 119 -17.28 -1.72 39.21
N VAL A 120 -17.17 -1.70 40.55
CA VAL A 120 -16.20 -2.54 41.29
C VAL A 120 -16.87 -3.39 42.37
N GLY A 121 -17.90 -2.86 43.04
CA GLY A 121 -18.70 -3.57 44.02
C GLY A 121 -19.91 -4.19 43.37
N GLY A 122 -19.76 -5.42 42.88
CA GLY A 122 -20.92 -6.30 42.70
C GLY A 122 -21.68 -6.43 44.03
N ALA A 123 -22.97 -6.75 43.97
CA ALA A 123 -23.81 -6.89 45.15
C ALA A 123 -23.10 -7.73 46.24
N ASP A 124 -23.07 -7.23 47.48
CA ASP A 124 -22.55 -7.94 48.65
C ASP A 124 -23.44 -9.15 49.00
N THR A 125 -23.54 -10.13 48.09
CA THR A 125 -24.25 -11.38 48.33
C THR A 125 -23.32 -12.29 49.13
N ALA A 126 -23.55 -12.27 50.44
CA ALA A 126 -22.84 -12.99 51.47
C ALA A 126 -22.76 -14.51 51.22
N THR A 127 -21.66 -14.96 50.64
CA THR A 127 -21.00 -16.22 51.02
C THR A 127 -19.56 -15.88 51.35
N SER A 128 -19.13 -16.11 52.60
CA SER A 128 -17.77 -15.81 53.03
C SER A 128 -16.78 -16.76 52.36
N ALA A 129 -16.38 -16.43 51.12
CA ALA A 129 -15.45 -17.23 50.32
C ALA A 129 -14.15 -17.53 51.10
N SER A 130 -13.67 -16.56 51.88
CA SER A 130 -12.52 -16.74 52.78
C SER A 130 -12.72 -17.88 53.79
N LEU A 131 -13.93 -18.05 54.34
CA LEU A 131 -14.24 -19.08 55.33
C LEU A 131 -14.26 -20.48 54.69
N PHE A 132 -14.90 -20.62 53.53
CA PHE A 132 -14.88 -21.89 52.78
C PHE A 132 -13.47 -22.25 52.30
N LEU A 133 -12.64 -21.27 51.96
CA LEU A 133 -11.24 -21.48 51.59
C LEU A 133 -10.42 -22.00 52.78
N CYS A 134 -10.62 -21.42 53.98
CA CYS A 134 -9.99 -21.92 55.21
C CYS A 134 -10.41 -23.36 55.54
N ILE A 135 -11.71 -23.67 55.44
CA ILE A 135 -12.23 -25.03 55.67
C ILE A 135 -11.62 -26.00 54.64
N GLY A 136 -11.63 -25.65 53.36
CA GLY A 136 -11.05 -26.49 52.30
C GLY A 136 -9.57 -26.78 52.50
N LEU A 137 -8.77 -25.77 52.87
CA LEU A 137 -7.35 -25.95 53.21
C LEU A 137 -7.16 -26.88 54.41
N PHE A 138 -8.03 -26.75 55.42
CA PHE A 138 -7.97 -27.60 56.59
C PHE A 138 -8.23 -29.07 56.24
N LEU A 139 -9.26 -29.36 55.44
CA LEU A 139 -9.56 -30.72 54.98
C LEU A 139 -8.43 -31.29 54.11
N LEU A 140 -7.83 -30.50 53.22
CA LEU A 140 -6.70 -30.92 52.39
C LEU A 140 -5.48 -31.27 53.26
N SER A 141 -5.17 -30.45 54.27
CA SER A 141 -4.05 -30.72 55.18
C SER A 141 -4.26 -32.00 55.99
N LEU A 142 -5.48 -32.23 56.47
CA LEU A 142 -5.84 -33.44 57.22
C LEU A 142 -5.75 -34.69 56.34
N SER A 143 -6.22 -34.61 55.09
CA SER A 143 -6.13 -35.70 54.11
C SER A 143 -4.67 -36.07 53.82
N ALA A 144 -3.81 -35.09 53.56
CA ALA A 144 -2.39 -35.31 53.32
C ALA A 144 -1.68 -35.94 54.54
N PHE A 145 -2.04 -35.50 55.75
CA PHE A 145 -1.50 -36.04 56.99
C PHE A 145 -1.89 -37.52 57.20
N LEU A 146 -3.16 -37.86 56.95
CA LEU A 146 -3.62 -39.25 57.02
C LEU A 146 -2.94 -40.14 55.99
N PHE A 147 -2.78 -39.66 54.75
CA PHE A 147 -2.06 -40.39 53.70
C PHE A 147 -0.59 -40.63 54.07
N TRP A 148 0.08 -39.62 54.61
CA TRP A 148 1.46 -39.75 55.09
C TRP A 148 1.58 -40.73 56.26
N MET A 149 0.61 -40.74 57.17
CA MET A 149 0.56 -41.67 58.30
C MET A 149 0.30 -43.12 57.85
N GLN A 150 -0.51 -43.31 56.81
CA GLN A 150 -0.74 -44.63 56.20
C GLN A 150 0.51 -45.15 55.48
N TRP A 151 1.21 -44.29 54.74
CA TRP A 151 2.46 -44.66 54.07
C TRP A 151 3.57 -45.04 55.07
N ARG A 152 3.61 -44.40 56.25
CA ARG A 152 4.57 -44.78 57.31
C ARG A 152 4.27 -46.10 58.02
N ARG A 153 3.06 -46.65 57.87
CA ARG A 153 2.64 -47.91 58.51
C ARG A 153 2.76 -49.13 57.60
N GLN A 154 2.95 -48.93 56.30
CA GLN A 154 3.30 -49.96 55.30
C GLN A 154 4.81 -50.04 55.16
#